data_AF-T0CL09-F1
#
_entry.id   AF-T0CL09-F1
#
_cell.length_a   1.000
_cell.length_b   1.000
_cell.length_c   1.000
_cell.angle_alpha   90.00
_cell.angle_beta   90.00
_cell.angle_gamma   90.00
#
_symmetry.space_group_name_H-M   'P 1'
#
loop_
_entity.id
_entity.type
_entity.pdbx_description
1 polymer ?
#
loop_
_entity_poly.entity_id
_entity_poly.type
_entity_poly.pdbx_seq_one_letter_code
_entity_poly.pdbx_strand_id
1 'polypeptide(L)'
;MQRSERLIRLTQLLVERPRQALSLAQLSEAWGIAKSSLSEDVAVIRKTLTEAERGTVETSVGAQGGVRFHSGMPPAESQAFLEGLAKKLSQPDRVLPGDFVYLSDVLGDPDVLDTVGRLVSMQFANRGINVVVTVETKGITLATSTARHLNVPIAIVRREQRVTEGPTISTHYVSGSTRRIQTMSLGKRTIPADARALIVDDFMRAGATARAVEDLLKEFSATVVGTAVFMATSQPAAKMVSEYFALLRVHEVSEQRVHVEPAALN
;
A
#
# COMPACT_ATOMS: atom_id res chain seq x y z
N MET A 1 20.46 0.78 -31.35
CA MET A 1 19.47 -0.09 -30.66
C MET A 1 18.21 -0.18 -31.51
N GLN A 2 17.71 -1.39 -31.78
CA GLN A 2 16.48 -1.58 -32.56
C GLN A 2 15.24 -1.11 -31.77
N ARG A 3 14.14 -0.77 -32.46
CA ARG A 3 12.91 -0.29 -31.79
C ARG A 3 12.29 -1.35 -30.88
N SER A 4 12.26 -2.61 -31.31
CA SER A 4 11.75 -3.75 -30.52
C SER A 4 12.48 -3.88 -29.18
N GLU A 5 13.81 -3.86 -29.21
CA GLU A 5 14.66 -3.90 -28.02
C GLU A 5 14.39 -2.69 -27.09
N ARG A 6 14.24 -1.50 -27.66
CA ARG A 6 13.97 -0.27 -26.92
C ARG A 6 12.62 -0.30 -26.19
N LEU A 7 11.58 -0.81 -26.85
CA LEU A 7 10.25 -0.99 -26.27
C LEU A 7 10.28 -1.98 -25.08
N ILE A 8 10.99 -3.09 -25.23
CA ILE A 8 11.14 -4.09 -24.15
C ILE A 8 11.84 -3.46 -22.95
N ARG A 9 12.98 -2.79 -23.16
CA ARG A 9 13.75 -2.14 -22.08
C ARG A 9 12.97 -1.02 -21.39
N LEU A 10 12.28 -0.16 -22.16
CA LEU A 10 11.46 0.92 -21.59
C LEU A 10 10.30 0.36 -20.77
N THR A 11 9.62 -0.66 -21.27
CA THR A 11 8.52 -1.32 -20.55
C THR A 11 9.02 -1.92 -19.24
N GLN A 12 10.15 -2.63 -19.28
CA GLN A 12 10.77 -3.19 -18.08
C GLN A 12 11.09 -2.10 -17.04
N LEU A 13 11.77 -1.01 -17.45
CA LEU A 13 12.12 0.08 -16.54
C LEU A 13 10.89 0.74 -15.91
N LEU A 14 9.82 0.93 -16.68
CA LEU A 14 8.58 1.54 -16.20
C LEU A 14 7.87 0.63 -15.19
N VAL A 15 7.76 -0.67 -15.50
CA VAL A 15 7.02 -1.63 -14.66
C VAL A 15 7.77 -2.00 -13.39
N GLU A 16 9.10 -2.16 -13.45
CA GLU A 16 9.91 -2.48 -12.26
C GLU A 16 10.03 -1.31 -11.28
N ARG A 17 9.78 -0.08 -11.74
CA ARG A 17 9.96 1.17 -10.98
C ARG A 17 8.69 2.02 -11.05
N PRO A 18 7.55 1.53 -10.55
CA PRO A 18 6.30 2.27 -10.58
C PRO A 18 6.47 3.62 -9.88
N ARG A 19 5.84 4.67 -10.40
CA ARG A 19 5.85 6.06 -9.92
C ARG A 19 7.23 6.73 -9.81
N GLN A 20 8.32 6.05 -10.15
CA GLN A 20 9.63 6.67 -10.30
C GLN A 20 9.68 7.46 -11.61
N ALA A 21 10.15 8.72 -11.54
CA ALA A 21 10.33 9.54 -12.73
C ALA A 21 11.53 9.04 -13.54
N LEU A 22 11.28 8.64 -14.80
CA LEU A 22 12.33 8.33 -15.76
C LEU A 22 12.61 9.55 -16.64
N SER A 23 13.87 10.01 -16.64
CA SER A 23 14.31 11.10 -17.52
C SER A 23 14.60 10.59 -18.92
N LEU A 24 13.79 11.01 -19.89
CA LEU A 24 14.03 10.68 -21.30
C LEU A 24 15.32 11.31 -21.83
N ALA A 25 15.81 12.40 -21.23
CA ALA A 25 17.09 13.01 -21.61
C ALA A 25 18.26 12.11 -21.20
N GLN A 26 18.26 11.62 -19.95
CA GLN A 26 19.29 10.71 -19.47
C GLN A 26 19.28 9.38 -20.24
N LEU A 27 18.09 8.84 -20.55
CA LEU A 27 17.96 7.63 -21.37
C LEU A 27 18.40 7.86 -22.81
N SER A 28 18.13 9.03 -23.38
CA SER A 28 18.56 9.42 -24.73
C SER A 28 20.07 9.41 -24.86
N GLU A 29 20.76 10.02 -23.89
CA GLU A 29 22.22 10.03 -23.80
C GLU A 29 22.78 8.61 -23.57
N ALA A 30 22.27 7.90 -22.56
CA ALA A 30 22.77 6.57 -22.18
C ALA A 30 22.62 5.52 -23.29
N TRP A 31 21.58 5.62 -24.13
CA TRP A 31 21.31 4.65 -25.20
C TRP A 31 21.72 5.13 -26.59
N GLY A 32 22.17 6.39 -26.73
CA GLY A 32 22.50 6.99 -28.02
C GLY A 32 21.29 7.06 -28.96
N ILE A 33 20.09 7.31 -28.42
CA ILE A 33 18.82 7.38 -29.19
C ILE A 33 18.21 8.77 -29.04
N ALA A 34 17.65 9.32 -30.11
CA ALA A 34 16.97 10.61 -30.06
C ALA A 34 15.79 10.60 -29.06
N LYS A 35 15.66 11.68 -28.27
CA LYS A 35 14.57 11.86 -27.30
C LYS A 35 13.18 11.78 -27.95
N SER A 36 13.03 12.24 -29.20
CA SER A 36 11.78 12.11 -29.97
C SER A 36 11.39 10.64 -30.17
N SER A 37 12.34 9.79 -30.58
CA SER A 37 12.10 8.36 -30.74
C SER A 37 11.72 7.66 -29.43
N LEU A 38 12.34 8.04 -28.31
CA LEU A 38 11.93 7.55 -26.99
C LEU A 38 10.51 7.99 -26.62
N SER A 39 10.13 9.22 -26.97
CA SER A 39 8.80 9.75 -26.70
C SER A 39 7.71 9.02 -27.49
N GLU A 40 7.99 8.66 -28.75
CA GLU A 40 7.11 7.83 -29.57
C GLU A 40 6.91 6.43 -28.98
N ASP A 41 7.98 5.81 -28.48
CA ASP A 41 7.87 4.50 -27.84
C ASP A 41 7.12 4.55 -26.52
N VAL A 42 7.33 5.59 -25.71
CA VAL A 42 6.52 5.85 -24.51
C VAL A 42 5.05 6.00 -24.87
N ALA A 43 4.71 6.66 -25.98
CA ALA A 43 3.33 6.77 -26.43
C ALA A 43 2.71 5.42 -26.81
N VAL A 44 3.49 4.52 -27.45
CA VAL A 44 3.06 3.14 -27.74
C VAL A 44 2.83 2.37 -26.44
N ILE A 45 3.80 2.39 -25.51
CA ILE A 45 3.70 1.70 -24.22
C ILE A 45 2.50 2.20 -23.43
N ARG A 46 2.31 3.52 -23.36
CA ARG A 46 1.15 4.13 -22.70
C ARG A 46 -0.16 3.60 -23.27
N LYS A 47 -0.29 3.62 -24.61
CA LYS A 47 -1.49 3.12 -25.29
C LYS A 47 -1.74 1.65 -24.93
N THR A 48 -0.74 0.79 -25.13
CA THR A 48 -0.86 -0.65 -24.88
C THR A 48 -1.22 -0.99 -23.44
N LEU A 49 -0.56 -0.38 -22.45
CA LEU A 49 -0.83 -0.65 -21.03
C LEU A 49 -2.18 -0.11 -20.58
N THR A 50 -2.61 1.05 -21.12
CA THR A 50 -3.92 1.65 -20.80
C THR A 50 -5.05 0.80 -21.39
N GLU A 51 -4.94 0.39 -22.66
CA GLU A 51 -5.94 -0.47 -23.32
C GLU A 51 -6.08 -1.84 -22.64
N ALA A 52 -5.00 -2.36 -22.06
CA ALA A 52 -5.00 -3.61 -21.30
C ALA A 52 -5.38 -3.42 -19.81
N GLU A 53 -5.69 -2.20 -19.36
CA GLU A 53 -5.96 -1.85 -17.96
C GLU A 53 -4.82 -2.26 -16.98
N ARG A 54 -3.59 -2.37 -17.50
CA ARG A 54 -2.39 -2.77 -16.73
C ARG A 54 -1.69 -1.59 -16.07
N GLY A 55 -2.13 -0.37 -16.37
CA GLY A 55 -1.64 0.85 -15.78
C GLY A 55 -1.57 1.98 -16.80
N THR A 56 -1.20 3.16 -16.31
CA THR A 56 -1.07 4.36 -17.14
C THR A 56 0.35 4.89 -17.10
N VAL A 57 0.75 5.56 -18.17
CA VAL A 57 2.05 6.21 -18.26
C VAL A 57 1.84 7.71 -18.36
N GLU A 58 2.27 8.44 -17.34
CA GLU A 58 2.13 9.89 -17.23
C GLU A 58 3.43 10.58 -17.65
N THR A 59 3.30 11.65 -18.41
CA THR A 59 4.43 12.50 -18.81
C THR A 59 4.32 13.84 -18.11
N SER A 60 5.37 14.23 -17.40
CA SER A 60 5.49 15.54 -16.75
C SER A 60 6.56 16.39 -17.44
N VAL A 61 6.27 17.68 -17.60
CA VAL A 61 7.17 18.67 -18.24
C VAL A 61 7.97 19.42 -17.17
N GLY A 62 9.21 19.83 -17.49
CA GLY A 62 10.08 20.63 -16.61
C GLY A 62 11.43 19.97 -16.31
N ALA A 63 12.27 20.64 -15.51
CA ALA A 63 13.63 20.18 -15.16
C ALA A 63 13.65 18.87 -14.33
N GLN A 64 12.62 18.66 -13.52
CA GLN A 64 12.33 17.40 -12.79
C GLN A 64 11.24 16.57 -13.50
N GLY A 65 10.94 16.93 -14.75
CA GLY A 65 9.98 16.24 -15.59
C GLY A 65 10.50 14.87 -16.04
N GLY A 66 9.59 14.05 -16.52
CA GLY A 66 9.90 12.68 -16.89
C GLY A 66 8.64 11.86 -17.09
N VAL A 67 8.85 10.58 -17.33
CA VAL A 67 7.80 9.60 -17.56
C VAL A 67 7.64 8.75 -16.30
N ARG A 68 6.41 8.60 -15.81
CA ARG A 68 6.08 7.78 -14.64
C ARG A 68 5.06 6.73 -15.04
N PHE A 69 5.23 5.53 -14.52
CA PHE A 69 4.22 4.47 -14.66
C PHE A 69 3.39 4.35 -13.40
N HIS A 70 2.07 4.29 -13.54
CA HIS A 70 1.14 4.04 -12.46
C HIS A 70 0.56 2.65 -12.67
N SER A 71 0.78 1.76 -11.70
CA SER A 71 0.30 0.38 -11.78
C SER A 71 -1.23 0.34 -11.91
N GLY A 72 -1.72 -0.57 -12.74
CA GLY A 72 -3.13 -0.87 -12.89
C GLY A 72 -3.40 -2.37 -12.84
N MET A 73 -4.68 -2.71 -12.70
CA MET A 73 -5.18 -4.07 -12.77
C MET A 73 -6.59 -4.01 -13.36
N PRO A 74 -6.95 -4.91 -14.31
CA PRO A 74 -8.31 -5.00 -14.81
C PRO A 74 -9.32 -5.20 -13.66
N PRO A 75 -10.50 -4.53 -13.69
CA PRO A 75 -11.50 -4.66 -12.62
C PRO A 75 -11.95 -6.11 -12.39
N ALA A 76 -12.13 -6.88 -13.46
CA ALA A 76 -12.52 -8.29 -13.37
C ALA A 76 -11.45 -9.15 -12.69
N GLU A 77 -10.17 -8.87 -12.93
CA GLU A 77 -9.05 -9.57 -12.30
C GLU A 77 -8.93 -9.19 -10.81
N SER A 78 -9.10 -7.91 -10.50
CA SER A 78 -9.10 -7.39 -9.13
C SER A 78 -10.23 -8.03 -8.31
N GLN A 79 -11.43 -8.09 -8.88
CA GLN A 79 -12.60 -8.70 -8.26
C GLN A 79 -12.40 -10.20 -8.04
N ALA A 80 -11.97 -10.94 -9.07
CA ALA A 80 -11.73 -12.38 -8.97
C ALA A 80 -10.66 -12.72 -7.92
N PHE A 81 -9.61 -11.90 -7.82
CA PHE A 81 -8.59 -12.04 -6.79
C PHE A 81 -9.17 -11.87 -5.38
N LEU A 82 -9.94 -10.81 -5.13
CA LEU A 82 -10.55 -10.55 -3.82
C LEU A 82 -11.60 -11.61 -3.46
N GLU A 83 -12.39 -12.08 -4.42
CA GLU A 83 -13.34 -13.19 -4.23
C GLU A 83 -12.62 -14.49 -3.86
N GLY A 84 -11.50 -14.78 -4.53
CA GLY A 84 -10.65 -15.92 -4.20
C GLY A 84 -10.11 -15.85 -2.77
N LEU A 85 -9.62 -14.68 -2.34
CA LEU A 85 -9.18 -14.44 -0.97
C LEU A 85 -10.32 -14.56 0.04
N ALA A 86 -11.48 -13.96 -0.25
CA ALA A 86 -12.65 -14.02 0.61
C ALA A 86 -13.13 -15.47 0.82
N LYS A 87 -13.17 -16.27 -0.25
CA LYS A 87 -13.49 -17.70 -0.18
C LYS A 87 -12.48 -18.46 0.66
N LYS A 88 -11.18 -18.24 0.45
CA LYS A 88 -10.11 -18.86 1.24
C LYS A 88 -10.22 -18.49 2.72
N LEU A 89 -10.48 -17.23 3.02
CA LEU A 89 -10.54 -16.69 4.39
C LEU A 89 -11.85 -17.02 5.12
N SER A 90 -12.89 -17.46 4.40
CA SER A 90 -14.14 -17.96 4.97
C SER A 90 -14.09 -19.45 5.37
N GLN A 91 -12.92 -20.10 5.29
CA GLN A 91 -12.78 -21.49 5.71
C GLN A 91 -12.83 -21.63 7.26
N PRO A 92 -13.60 -22.59 7.81
CA PRO A 92 -13.79 -22.71 9.26
C PRO A 92 -12.51 -22.96 10.08
N ASP A 93 -11.52 -23.61 9.52
CA ASP A 93 -10.22 -23.90 10.15
C ASP A 93 -9.36 -22.64 10.38
N ARG A 94 -9.79 -21.49 9.86
CA ARG A 94 -9.15 -20.19 10.07
C ARG A 94 -9.67 -19.45 11.29
N VAL A 95 -10.72 -19.93 11.95
CA VAL A 95 -11.22 -19.31 13.18
C VAL A 95 -10.23 -19.55 14.32
N LEU A 96 -9.83 -18.47 14.99
CA LEU A 96 -8.95 -18.49 16.16
C LEU A 96 -9.70 -17.99 17.40
N PRO A 97 -9.26 -18.39 18.62
CA PRO A 97 -9.87 -17.91 19.87
C PRO A 97 -9.92 -16.38 19.95
N GLY A 98 -11.06 -15.84 20.41
CA GLY A 98 -11.28 -14.39 20.51
C GLY A 98 -11.76 -13.75 19.20
N ASP A 99 -12.47 -14.50 18.37
CA ASP A 99 -13.07 -14.03 17.11
C ASP A 99 -12.03 -13.49 16.12
N PHE A 100 -10.85 -14.11 16.06
CA PHE A 100 -9.79 -13.76 15.12
C PHE A 100 -9.79 -14.70 13.91
N VAL A 101 -9.27 -14.22 12.79
CA VAL A 101 -9.08 -15.01 11.57
C VAL A 101 -7.60 -15.25 11.34
N TYR A 102 -7.21 -16.47 11.00
CA TYR A 102 -5.83 -16.82 10.67
C TYR A 102 -5.46 -16.26 9.29
N LEU A 103 -4.60 -15.24 9.29
CA LEU A 103 -4.13 -14.53 8.08
C LEU A 103 -2.67 -14.85 7.72
N SER A 104 -1.94 -15.59 8.54
CA SER A 104 -0.46 -15.60 8.46
C SER A 104 0.07 -16.26 7.19
N ASP A 105 -0.60 -17.29 6.65
CA ASP A 105 -0.23 -17.92 5.38
C ASP A 105 -0.49 -16.98 4.20
N VAL A 106 -1.59 -16.24 4.24
CA VAL A 106 -2.00 -15.29 3.19
C VAL A 106 -1.09 -14.06 3.18
N LEU A 107 -0.79 -13.49 4.35
CA LEU A 107 0.12 -12.34 4.48
C LEU A 107 1.60 -12.71 4.45
N GLY A 108 1.90 -14.01 4.35
CA GLY A 108 3.23 -14.55 4.11
C GLY A 108 3.49 -14.90 2.64
N ASP A 109 2.47 -14.80 1.77
CA ASP A 109 2.57 -15.11 0.34
C ASP A 109 2.96 -13.84 -0.46
N PRO A 110 4.16 -13.79 -1.07
CA PRO A 110 4.62 -12.63 -1.82
C PRO A 110 3.72 -12.24 -3.01
N ASP A 111 3.08 -13.18 -3.68
CA ASP A 111 2.25 -12.90 -4.86
C ASP A 111 0.92 -12.25 -4.43
N VAL A 112 0.36 -12.72 -3.30
CA VAL A 112 -0.77 -12.06 -2.65
C VAL A 112 -0.38 -10.64 -2.22
N LEU A 113 0.79 -10.49 -1.59
CA LEU A 113 1.26 -9.19 -1.09
C LEU A 113 1.49 -8.19 -2.24
N ASP A 114 2.11 -8.59 -3.36
CA ASP A 114 2.31 -7.73 -4.53
C ASP A 114 0.97 -7.26 -5.08
N THR A 115 0.03 -8.20 -5.28
CA THR A 115 -1.30 -7.89 -5.79
C THR A 115 -2.06 -6.93 -4.87
N VAL A 116 -2.06 -7.20 -3.57
CA VAL A 116 -2.67 -6.33 -2.56
C VAL A 116 -2.02 -4.95 -2.53
N GLY A 117 -0.68 -4.88 -2.54
CA GLY A 117 0.06 -3.61 -2.54
C GLY A 117 -0.28 -2.77 -3.76
N ARG A 118 -0.43 -3.42 -4.92
CA ARG A 118 -0.91 -2.80 -6.16
C ARG A 118 -2.32 -2.23 -6.02
N LEU A 119 -3.28 -3.00 -5.53
CA LEU A 119 -4.66 -2.54 -5.31
C LEU A 119 -4.72 -1.34 -4.37
N VAL A 120 -3.98 -1.37 -3.26
CA VAL A 120 -3.90 -0.23 -2.34
C VAL A 120 -3.28 0.99 -3.03
N SER A 121 -2.23 0.81 -3.84
CA SER A 121 -1.61 1.92 -4.57
C SER A 121 -2.52 2.57 -5.62
N MET A 122 -3.44 1.79 -6.19
CA MET A 122 -4.47 2.25 -7.13
C MET A 122 -5.54 3.05 -6.39
N GLN A 123 -6.06 2.52 -5.28
CA GLN A 123 -7.08 3.17 -4.46
C GLN A 123 -6.64 4.54 -3.94
N PHE A 124 -5.37 4.65 -3.53
CA PHE A 124 -4.80 5.89 -3.01
C PHE A 124 -4.02 6.69 -4.07
N ALA A 125 -4.27 6.42 -5.35
CA ALA A 125 -3.65 7.18 -6.42
C ALA A 125 -3.96 8.69 -6.29
N ASN A 126 -2.97 9.51 -6.65
CA ASN A 126 -3.10 10.98 -6.69
C ASN A 126 -3.34 11.67 -5.34
N ARG A 127 -3.19 10.95 -4.22
CA ARG A 127 -3.32 11.53 -2.87
C ARG A 127 -2.03 12.16 -2.33
N GLY A 128 -0.96 12.16 -3.13
CA GLY A 128 0.34 12.78 -2.79
C GLY A 128 1.04 12.13 -1.60
N ILE A 129 0.87 10.82 -1.42
CA ILE A 129 1.52 10.08 -0.33
C ILE A 129 3.04 10.11 -0.53
N ASN A 130 3.79 10.37 0.55
CA ASN A 130 5.25 10.38 0.54
C ASN A 130 5.88 9.48 1.62
N VAL A 131 5.06 8.80 2.44
CA VAL A 131 5.50 7.78 3.39
C VAL A 131 4.36 6.80 3.68
N VAL A 132 4.67 5.50 3.76
CA VAL A 132 3.75 4.48 4.28
C VAL A 132 4.10 4.20 5.73
N VAL A 133 3.12 4.20 6.61
CA VAL A 133 3.31 3.97 8.05
C VAL A 133 2.57 2.72 8.47
N THR A 134 3.21 1.85 9.25
CA THR A 134 2.59 0.63 9.79
C THR A 134 3.04 0.40 11.23
N VAL A 135 2.33 -0.45 11.96
CA VAL A 135 2.74 -0.92 13.28
C VAL A 135 3.30 -2.33 13.15
N GLU A 136 4.36 -2.63 13.87
CA GLU A 136 4.87 -3.99 13.91
C GLU A 136 3.82 -4.99 14.46
N THR A 137 3.78 -6.24 13.97
CA THR A 137 4.74 -6.86 13.03
C THR A 137 4.10 -7.28 11.70
N LYS A 138 2.86 -7.78 11.73
CA LYS A 138 2.23 -8.42 10.56
C LYS A 138 1.97 -7.46 9.41
N GLY A 139 1.60 -6.21 9.69
CA GLY A 139 1.38 -5.18 8.68
C GLY A 139 2.63 -4.78 7.88
N ILE A 140 3.84 -5.15 8.31
CA ILE A 140 5.10 -4.75 7.66
C ILE A 140 5.20 -5.28 6.23
N THR A 141 4.85 -6.54 5.97
CA THR A 141 4.94 -7.14 4.62
C THR A 141 4.01 -6.44 3.65
N LEU A 142 2.78 -6.19 4.10
CA LEU A 142 1.76 -5.43 3.37
C LEU A 142 2.22 -4.00 3.08
N ALA A 143 2.66 -3.29 4.11
CA ALA A 143 3.15 -1.91 4.00
C ALA A 143 4.36 -1.81 3.06
N THR A 144 5.25 -2.80 3.08
CA THR A 144 6.42 -2.86 2.18
C THR A 144 5.98 -2.99 0.71
N SER A 145 5.02 -3.86 0.43
CA SER A 145 4.48 -4.02 -0.92
C SER A 145 3.75 -2.75 -1.41
N THR A 146 2.89 -2.17 -0.56
CA THR A 146 2.21 -0.90 -0.86
C THR A 146 3.22 0.23 -1.12
N ALA A 147 4.24 0.37 -0.27
CA ALA A 147 5.29 1.37 -0.40
C ALA A 147 6.09 1.21 -1.70
N ARG A 148 6.36 -0.03 -2.12
CA ARG A 148 7.02 -0.33 -3.40
C ARG A 148 6.20 0.18 -4.59
N HIS A 149 4.90 -0.10 -4.65
CA HIS A 149 4.03 0.39 -5.73
C HIS A 149 3.79 1.91 -5.70
N LEU A 150 3.84 2.50 -4.50
CA LEU A 150 3.78 3.95 -4.32
C LEU A 150 5.12 4.65 -4.59
N ASN A 151 6.23 3.90 -4.58
CA ASN A 151 7.60 4.40 -4.62
C ASN A 151 7.90 5.44 -3.53
N VAL A 152 7.61 5.06 -2.29
CA VAL A 152 7.81 5.88 -1.09
C VAL A 152 8.49 5.07 0.01
N PRO A 153 9.18 5.70 0.98
CA PRO A 153 9.72 5.00 2.13
C PRO A 153 8.61 4.44 3.05
N ILE A 154 9.01 3.49 3.90
CA ILE A 154 8.21 2.94 4.98
C ILE A 154 8.73 3.44 6.34
N ALA A 155 7.81 3.79 7.24
CA ALA A 155 8.07 4.07 8.64
C ALA A 155 7.35 3.03 9.51
N ILE A 156 8.09 2.37 10.41
CA ILE A 156 7.57 1.28 11.25
C ILE A 156 7.45 1.79 12.68
N VAL A 157 6.21 1.87 13.16
CA VAL A 157 5.88 2.17 14.55
C VAL A 157 6.15 0.94 15.41
N ARG A 158 6.91 1.14 16.48
CA ARG A 158 7.32 0.11 17.44
C ARG A 158 6.41 0.10 18.64
N ARG A 159 6.13 -1.07 19.21
CA ARG A 159 5.39 -1.21 20.49
C ARG A 159 6.30 -1.02 21.70
N GLU A 160 7.60 -1.13 21.49
CA GLU A 160 8.64 -0.92 22.49
C GLU A 160 9.74 -0.03 21.94
N GLN A 161 10.30 0.84 22.78
CA GLN A 161 11.44 1.66 22.37
C GLN A 161 12.66 0.77 22.13
N ARG A 162 13.37 1.01 21.02
CA ARG A 162 14.61 0.32 20.66
C ARG A 162 15.71 1.35 20.54
N VAL A 163 16.86 1.10 21.17
CA VAL A 163 18.02 2.01 21.13
C VAL A 163 18.50 2.28 19.69
N THR A 164 18.31 1.31 18.80
CA THR A 164 18.65 1.40 17.38
C THR A 164 17.83 2.42 16.59
N GLU A 165 16.71 2.92 17.13
CA GLU A 165 15.85 3.92 16.47
C GLU A 165 16.32 5.38 16.75
N GLY A 166 17.29 5.57 17.65
CA GLY A 166 17.77 6.89 18.05
C GLY A 166 16.70 7.70 18.80
N PRO A 167 16.67 9.04 18.65
CA PRO A 167 15.64 9.88 19.27
C PRO A 167 14.23 9.50 18.77
N THR A 168 13.33 9.16 19.68
CA THR A 168 11.96 8.74 19.36
C THR A 168 10.91 9.71 19.92
N ILE A 169 9.72 9.64 19.35
CA ILE A 169 8.48 10.17 19.94
C ILE A 169 7.63 8.98 20.35
N SER A 170 6.97 9.06 21.51
CA SER A 170 6.13 8.00 22.05
C SER A 170 4.74 8.50 22.40
N THR A 171 3.74 7.64 22.22
CA THR A 171 2.37 7.88 22.69
C THR A 171 1.80 6.61 23.32
N HIS A 172 0.78 6.78 24.16
CA HIS A 172 0.06 5.69 24.82
C HIS A 172 -1.34 5.55 24.23
N TYR A 173 -1.82 4.31 24.09
CA TYR A 173 -3.15 4.04 23.59
C TYR A 173 -3.76 2.80 24.23
N VAL A 174 -5.08 2.69 24.18
CA VAL A 174 -5.78 1.48 24.64
C VAL A 174 -5.90 0.51 23.46
N SER A 175 -5.25 -0.64 23.60
CA SER A 175 -5.25 -1.69 22.59
C SER A 175 -6.63 -2.34 22.47
N GLY A 176 -7.20 -2.37 21.26
CA GLY A 176 -8.52 -2.96 21.04
C GLY A 176 -8.58 -4.47 21.29
N SER A 177 -7.46 -5.19 21.15
CA SER A 177 -7.39 -6.63 21.37
C SER A 177 -7.16 -7.00 22.83
N THR A 178 -6.28 -6.30 23.53
CA THR A 178 -5.91 -6.63 24.92
C THR A 178 -6.66 -5.81 25.97
N ARG A 179 -7.32 -4.70 25.57
CA ARG A 179 -7.94 -3.70 26.44
C ARG A 179 -6.99 -3.13 27.50
N ARG A 180 -5.69 -3.16 27.23
CA ARG A 180 -4.63 -2.60 28.08
C ARG A 180 -4.02 -1.36 27.44
N ILE A 181 -3.46 -0.50 28.28
CA ILE A 181 -2.61 0.60 27.82
C ILE A 181 -1.35 -0.01 27.22
N GLN A 182 -1.08 0.34 25.98
CA GLN A 182 0.15 0.02 25.25
C GLN A 182 0.85 1.31 24.87
N THR A 183 2.17 1.24 24.75
CA THR A 183 2.99 2.33 24.24
C THR A 183 3.29 2.06 22.77
N MET A 184 3.38 3.11 21.98
CA MET A 184 3.98 3.03 20.66
C MET A 184 5.01 4.14 20.49
N SER A 185 6.00 3.90 19.65
CA SER A 185 7.10 4.84 19.41
C SER A 185 7.56 4.83 17.96
N LEU A 186 8.06 5.97 17.51
CA LEU A 186 8.60 6.16 16.16
C LEU A 186 9.84 7.05 16.21
N GLY A 187 10.89 6.67 15.48
CA GLY A 187 12.13 7.45 15.38
C GLY A 187 11.91 8.79 14.67
N LYS A 188 12.50 9.88 15.17
CA LYS A 188 12.36 11.21 14.57
C LYS A 188 12.84 11.31 13.12
N ARG A 189 13.72 10.41 12.69
CA ARG A 189 14.34 10.40 11.37
C ARG A 189 13.54 9.62 10.32
N THR A 190 12.48 8.90 10.71
CA THR A 190 11.74 8.02 9.79
C THR A 190 10.63 8.74 9.03
N ILE A 191 10.18 9.89 9.53
CA ILE A 191 9.11 10.68 8.93
C ILE A 191 9.72 11.88 8.19
N PRO A 192 9.46 12.03 6.88
CA PRO A 192 9.86 13.22 6.12
C PRO A 192 9.22 14.50 6.66
N ALA A 193 9.85 15.65 6.38
CA ALA A 193 9.16 16.93 6.52
C ALA A 193 7.92 16.96 5.61
N ASP A 194 6.84 17.62 6.06
CA ASP A 194 5.55 17.69 5.35
C ASP A 194 5.00 16.31 4.97
N ALA A 195 5.20 15.32 5.85
CA ALA A 195 4.79 13.95 5.59
C ALA A 195 3.28 13.86 5.31
N ARG A 196 2.97 13.18 4.21
CA ARG A 196 1.65 12.77 3.76
C ARG A 196 1.59 11.26 3.87
N ALA A 197 1.15 10.80 5.04
CA ALA A 197 1.25 9.41 5.47
C ALA A 197 0.02 8.59 5.04
N LEU A 198 0.26 7.41 4.48
CA LEU A 198 -0.75 6.36 4.37
C LEU A 198 -0.51 5.33 5.47
N ILE A 199 -1.48 5.13 6.36
CA ILE A 199 -1.41 4.08 7.37
C ILE A 199 -1.80 2.76 6.71
N VAL A 200 -1.01 1.69 6.93
CA VAL A 200 -1.27 0.36 6.39
C VAL A 200 -1.23 -0.67 7.52
N ASP A 201 -2.28 -1.47 7.67
CA ASP A 201 -2.39 -2.48 8.72
C ASP A 201 -3.02 -3.80 8.22
N ASP A 202 -2.79 -4.91 8.91
CA ASP A 202 -3.34 -6.20 8.49
C ASP A 202 -4.82 -6.36 8.85
N PHE A 203 -5.21 -6.00 10.07
CA PHE A 203 -6.56 -6.24 10.57
C PHE A 203 -7.10 -5.11 11.45
N MET A 204 -8.27 -4.58 11.09
CA MET A 204 -8.92 -3.51 11.84
C MET A 204 -10.28 -3.91 12.42
N ARG A 205 -10.39 -3.85 13.76
CA ARG A 205 -11.68 -3.89 14.47
C ARG A 205 -12.30 -2.49 14.56
N ALA A 206 -12.16 -1.82 15.72
CA ALA A 206 -12.67 -0.47 15.93
C ALA A 206 -11.77 0.64 15.34
N GLY A 207 -10.52 0.33 14.99
CA GLY A 207 -9.56 1.31 14.48
C GLY A 207 -8.68 1.98 15.55
N ALA A 208 -8.69 1.48 16.79
CA ALA A 208 -7.89 2.05 17.90
C ALA A 208 -6.39 2.16 17.58
N THR A 209 -5.79 1.13 16.95
CA THR A 209 -4.38 1.14 16.55
C THR A 209 -4.10 2.22 15.52
N ALA A 210 -4.88 2.24 14.42
CA ALA A 210 -4.74 3.24 13.37
C ALA A 210 -4.93 4.66 13.92
N ARG A 211 -5.91 4.87 14.81
CA ARG A 211 -6.12 6.15 15.49
C ARG A 211 -4.91 6.58 16.33
N ALA A 212 -4.34 5.66 17.09
CA ALA A 212 -3.16 5.95 17.89
C ALA A 212 -1.94 6.29 17.01
N VAL A 213 -1.81 5.67 15.83
CA VAL A 213 -0.81 6.06 14.82
C VAL A 213 -1.12 7.45 14.26
N GLU A 214 -2.37 7.80 13.97
CA GLU A 214 -2.75 9.16 13.56
C GLU A 214 -2.33 10.18 14.61
N ASP A 215 -2.60 9.91 15.89
CA ASP A 215 -2.25 10.79 16.99
C ASP A 215 -0.72 10.90 17.17
N LEU A 216 0.02 9.79 17.02
CA LEU A 216 1.49 9.82 16.99
C LEU A 216 2.02 10.67 15.84
N LEU A 217 1.46 10.55 14.64
CA LEU A 217 1.91 11.28 13.45
C LEU A 217 1.63 12.80 13.52
N LYS A 218 0.63 13.23 14.31
CA LYS A 218 0.41 14.66 14.59
C LYS A 218 1.59 15.30 15.32
N GLU A 219 2.27 14.57 16.20
CA GLU A 219 3.49 15.04 16.87
C GLU A 219 4.65 15.30 15.89
N PHE A 220 4.58 14.71 14.69
CA PHE A 220 5.52 14.96 13.58
C PHE A 220 5.02 16.04 12.62
N SER A 221 3.88 16.70 12.90
CA SER A 221 3.18 17.59 11.97
C SER A 221 2.87 16.91 10.63
N ALA A 222 2.71 15.59 10.64
CA ALA A 222 2.37 14.82 9.44
C ALA A 222 0.86 14.85 9.20
N THR A 223 0.48 14.87 7.92
CA THR A 223 -0.91 14.71 7.48
C THR A 223 -1.19 13.24 7.19
N VAL A 224 -2.16 12.64 7.87
CA VAL A 224 -2.66 11.31 7.51
C VAL A 224 -3.64 11.44 6.35
N VAL A 225 -3.30 10.78 5.25
CA VAL A 225 -4.04 10.84 3.98
C VAL A 225 -5.16 9.79 3.93
N GLY A 226 -5.03 8.73 4.73
CA GLY A 226 -6.02 7.68 4.91
C GLY A 226 -5.41 6.45 5.57
N THR A 227 -6.24 5.44 5.78
CA THR A 227 -5.84 4.13 6.30
C THR A 227 -6.23 3.03 5.32
N ALA A 228 -5.30 2.15 4.95
CA ALA A 228 -5.57 0.94 4.18
C ALA A 228 -5.39 -0.30 5.06
N VAL A 229 -6.34 -1.22 5.04
CA VAL A 229 -6.22 -2.48 5.78
C VAL A 229 -6.54 -3.68 4.91
N PHE A 230 -5.83 -4.79 5.15
CA PHE A 230 -6.13 -6.04 4.44
C PHE A 230 -7.54 -6.54 4.78
N MET A 231 -7.91 -6.52 6.07
CA MET A 231 -9.25 -6.92 6.51
C MET A 231 -9.78 -5.98 7.60
N ALA A 232 -11.07 -5.68 7.57
CA ALA A 232 -11.77 -4.95 8.63
C ALA A 232 -13.05 -5.69 9.07
N THR A 233 -13.41 -5.58 10.34
CA THR A 233 -14.72 -6.05 10.81
C THR A 233 -15.83 -5.13 10.31
N SER A 234 -17.01 -5.67 10.02
CA SER A 234 -18.20 -4.85 9.70
C SER A 234 -18.72 -4.10 10.91
N GLN A 235 -18.49 -4.63 12.12
CA GLN A 235 -18.87 -3.99 13.39
C GLN A 235 -17.65 -3.63 14.25
N PRO A 236 -17.64 -2.46 14.90
CA PRO A 236 -18.63 -1.38 14.79
C PRO A 236 -18.60 -0.74 13.39
N ALA A 237 -19.76 -0.28 12.91
CA ALA A 237 -19.86 0.39 11.61
C ALA A 237 -19.07 1.71 11.59
N ALA A 238 -19.19 2.51 12.66
CA ALA A 238 -18.36 3.68 12.86
C ALA A 238 -16.97 3.26 13.38
N LYS A 239 -15.93 3.55 12.60
CA LYS A 239 -14.53 3.34 12.99
C LYS A 239 -13.98 4.60 13.67
N MET A 240 -12.91 4.44 14.44
CA MET A 240 -12.20 5.54 15.11
C MET A 240 -11.34 6.39 14.16
N VAL A 241 -11.27 6.02 12.88
CA VAL A 241 -10.54 6.72 11.81
C VAL A 241 -11.53 7.35 10.83
N SER A 242 -11.18 8.52 10.29
CA SER A 242 -12.10 9.29 9.44
C SER A 242 -12.22 8.76 8.02
N GLU A 243 -11.13 8.23 7.45
CA GLU A 243 -11.10 7.68 6.10
C GLU A 243 -10.29 6.40 6.09
N TYR A 244 -10.94 5.30 5.68
CA TYR A 244 -10.26 4.03 5.52
C TYR A 244 -10.76 3.26 4.30
N PHE A 245 -9.88 2.38 3.83
CA PHE A 245 -10.14 1.40 2.80
C PHE A 245 -9.77 0.03 3.36
N ALA A 246 -10.67 -0.93 3.24
CA ALA A 246 -10.40 -2.33 3.58
C ALA A 246 -10.54 -3.15 2.31
N LEU A 247 -9.65 -4.10 2.05
CA LEU A 247 -9.83 -5.01 0.90
C LEU A 247 -10.91 -6.06 1.15
N LEU A 248 -10.98 -6.54 2.39
CA LEU A 248 -11.92 -7.57 2.81
C LEU A 248 -12.69 -7.11 4.05
N ARG A 249 -13.95 -7.50 4.14
CA ARG A 249 -14.81 -7.26 5.30
C ARG A 249 -15.21 -8.58 5.92
N VAL A 250 -15.03 -8.68 7.25
CA VAL A 250 -15.51 -9.82 8.03
C VAL A 250 -16.77 -9.43 8.78
N HIS A 251 -17.87 -10.14 8.51
CA HIS A 251 -19.19 -9.84 9.07
C HIS A 251 -19.47 -10.59 10.36
N GLU A 252 -19.12 -11.87 10.37
CA GLU A 252 -19.33 -12.76 11.51
C GLU A 252 -18.06 -13.59 11.70
N VAL A 253 -17.63 -13.71 12.95
CA VAL A 253 -16.68 -14.72 13.40
C VAL A 253 -17.27 -15.35 14.65
N SER A 254 -17.52 -16.65 14.60
CA SER A 254 -17.93 -17.48 15.73
C SER A 254 -17.12 -18.77 15.71
N GLU A 255 -17.19 -19.59 16.77
CA GLU A 255 -16.30 -20.76 17.00
C GLU A 255 -16.18 -21.74 15.81
N GLN A 256 -17.08 -21.70 14.83
CA GLN A 256 -17.03 -22.54 13.63
C GLN A 256 -17.42 -21.83 12.32
N ARG A 257 -17.66 -20.51 12.35
CA ARG A 257 -18.10 -19.78 11.16
C ARG A 257 -17.33 -18.47 11.03
N VAL A 258 -16.85 -18.22 9.83
CA VAL A 258 -16.28 -16.94 9.44
C VAL A 258 -16.85 -16.57 8.08
N HIS A 259 -17.40 -15.38 7.97
CA HIS A 259 -17.94 -14.86 6.72
C HIS A 259 -17.16 -13.62 6.29
N VAL A 260 -16.40 -13.77 5.20
CA VAL A 260 -15.58 -12.72 4.59
C VAL A 260 -16.12 -12.38 3.21
N GLU A 261 -16.23 -11.09 2.92
CA GLU A 261 -16.61 -10.57 1.60
C GLU A 261 -15.56 -9.59 1.08
N PRO A 262 -15.38 -9.49 -0.25
CA PRO A 262 -14.66 -8.39 -0.88
C PRO A 262 -15.29 -7.04 -0.52
N ALA A 263 -14.48 -6.03 -0.24
CA ALA A 263 -14.96 -4.66 -0.26
C ALA A 263 -15.07 -4.15 -1.70
N ALA A 264 -15.97 -3.21 -1.93
CA ALA A 264 -16.02 -2.49 -3.21
C ALA A 264 -14.70 -1.73 -3.45
N LEU A 265 -14.12 -1.96 -4.63
CA LEU A 265 -13.03 -1.14 -5.15
C LEU A 265 -13.63 0.10 -5.82
N ASN A 266 -12.97 1.25 -5.68
CA ASN A 266 -13.39 2.50 -6.33
C ASN A 266 -12.83 2.61 -7.75
#